data_AF-A0A359HL15-F1
#
_entry.id   AF-A0A359HL15-F1
#
_cell.length_a   1.000
_cell.length_b   1.000
_cell.length_c   1.000
_cell.angle_alpha   90.00
_cell.angle_beta   90.00
_cell.angle_gamma   90.00
#
_symmetry.space_group_name_H-M   'P 1'
#
loop_
_entity.id
_entity.type
_entity.pdbx_description
1 polymer ?
#
loop_
_entity_poly.entity_id
_entity_poly.type
_entity_poly.pdbx_seq_one_letter_code
_entity_poly.pdbx_strand_id
1 'polypeptide(L)'
;MPPSSQTAKSAAPSKIWSYAMSQNPPSKTEALPKPVSISSGWIAFIILSFFSVLAGSIVLISPLGPAIRNLFSWLFGLGAAQSATWYVTRAAGIVAYLLLWLSTIWGLAISSKIFDRLLHRGFTFDFHQLFSLLALGFLALHVFILMADSYLPYSLAEVLVPFLSPYRPFWVGLGVIAAYISILVTVTFYLRQKISMKNFRLIHYTSLLGYLGATLHGLLAGTDSSLPVAMLMYLVTFLLVIFLLAYWLLMLWLSKRPQPAPALAR
;
A
#
# COMPACT_ATOMS: atom_id res chain seq x y z
N MET A 1 88.88 3.28 -35.36
CA MET A 1 88.73 2.52 -36.63
C MET A 1 87.58 1.53 -36.47
N PRO A 2 86.88 1.18 -37.56
CA PRO A 2 85.47 1.52 -37.86
C PRO A 2 84.44 0.42 -37.49
N PRO A 3 83.12 0.65 -37.70
CA PRO A 3 82.05 -0.10 -37.04
C PRO A 3 81.62 -1.35 -37.82
N SER A 4 81.30 -2.43 -37.10
CA SER A 4 80.61 -3.60 -37.68
C SER A 4 79.09 -3.44 -37.51
N SER A 5 78.43 -3.18 -38.62
CA SER A 5 76.98 -3.15 -38.81
C SER A 5 76.32 -4.47 -38.39
N GLN A 6 75.58 -4.45 -37.29
CA GLN A 6 74.58 -5.49 -37.01
C GLN A 6 73.35 -5.24 -37.87
N THR A 7 73.05 -6.22 -38.71
CA THR A 7 71.84 -6.33 -39.51
C THR A 7 70.64 -6.51 -38.58
N ALA A 8 69.78 -5.49 -38.51
CA ALA A 8 68.50 -5.59 -37.80
C ALA A 8 67.60 -6.59 -38.55
N LYS A 9 67.39 -7.77 -37.96
CA LYS A 9 66.29 -8.67 -38.33
C LYS A 9 64.98 -7.92 -38.16
N SER A 10 64.19 -7.77 -39.22
CA SER A 10 62.88 -7.15 -39.14
C SER A 10 61.96 -8.02 -38.26
N ALA A 11 61.57 -7.46 -37.12
CA ALA A 11 60.54 -8.06 -36.30
C ALA A 11 59.20 -7.90 -37.03
N ALA A 12 58.50 -9.02 -37.26
CA ALA A 12 57.14 -9.01 -37.78
C ALA A 12 56.24 -8.16 -36.87
N PRO A 13 55.36 -7.31 -37.42
CA PRO A 13 54.49 -6.45 -36.62
C PRO A 13 53.63 -7.31 -35.69
N SER A 14 53.68 -6.99 -34.39
CA SER A 14 52.92 -7.71 -33.36
C SER A 14 51.43 -7.70 -33.69
N LYS A 15 50.72 -8.81 -33.42
CA LYS A 15 49.28 -9.01 -33.69
C LYS A 15 48.36 -7.84 -33.27
N ILE A 16 48.79 -7.04 -32.30
CA ILE A 16 48.08 -5.86 -31.80
C ILE A 16 47.93 -4.78 -32.89
N TRP A 17 48.98 -4.54 -33.68
CA TRP A 17 48.96 -3.52 -34.74
C TRP A 17 48.12 -3.95 -35.93
N SER A 18 48.11 -5.23 -36.28
CA SER A 18 47.22 -5.76 -37.31
C SER A 18 45.73 -5.67 -36.93
N TYR A 19 45.39 -5.76 -35.64
CA TYR A 19 44.01 -5.62 -35.17
C TYR A 19 43.55 -4.15 -35.19
N ALA A 20 44.42 -3.21 -34.81
CA ALA A 20 44.08 -1.78 -34.82
C ALA A 20 43.91 -1.23 -36.24
N MET A 21 44.66 -1.74 -37.23
CA MET A 21 44.54 -1.31 -38.63
C MET A 21 43.39 -1.99 -39.39
N SER A 22 42.81 -3.09 -38.88
CA SER A 22 41.66 -3.74 -39.51
C SER A 22 40.32 -3.12 -39.12
N GLN A 23 40.30 -2.23 -38.13
CA GLN A 23 39.10 -1.50 -37.73
C GLN A 23 38.99 -0.26 -38.62
N ASN A 24 38.02 -0.26 -39.54
CA ASN A 24 37.63 0.96 -40.24
C ASN A 24 37.27 2.03 -39.19
N PRO A 25 37.72 3.29 -39.34
CA PRO A 25 37.23 4.36 -38.47
C PRO A 25 35.71 4.41 -38.58
N PRO A 26 34.97 4.58 -37.46
CA PRO A 26 33.53 4.65 -37.49
C PRO A 26 33.12 5.74 -38.50
N SER A 27 32.26 5.36 -39.44
CA SER A 27 31.73 6.30 -40.43
C SER A 27 31.14 7.51 -39.68
N LYS A 28 31.32 8.73 -40.20
CA LYS A 28 30.84 9.99 -39.58
C LYS A 28 29.34 10.00 -39.23
N THR A 29 28.59 9.00 -39.68
CA THR A 29 27.18 8.73 -39.39
C THR A 29 26.90 8.06 -38.04
N GLU A 30 27.86 7.44 -37.36
CA GLU A 30 27.60 6.74 -36.08
C GLU A 30 27.74 7.62 -34.83
N ALA A 31 28.16 8.88 -34.96
CA ALA A 31 28.45 9.76 -33.82
C ALA A 31 27.31 10.73 -33.43
N LEU A 32 26.15 10.68 -34.10
CA LEU A 32 25.03 11.54 -33.74
C LEU A 32 24.10 10.81 -32.76
N PRO A 33 23.92 11.30 -31.52
CA PRO A 33 22.94 10.74 -30.61
C PRO A 33 21.58 10.77 -31.30
N LYS A 34 20.89 9.62 -31.34
CA LYS A 34 19.54 9.56 -31.92
C LYS A 34 18.69 10.63 -31.23
N PRO A 35 17.94 11.46 -31.97
CA PRO A 35 17.10 12.49 -31.37
C PRO A 35 16.17 11.82 -30.36
N VAL A 36 16.11 12.36 -29.14
CA VAL A 36 15.25 11.86 -28.08
C VAL A 36 13.81 11.94 -28.59
N SER A 37 13.25 10.78 -28.94
CA SER A 37 11.87 10.64 -29.37
C SER A 37 10.97 10.80 -28.15
N ILE A 38 10.38 11.99 -27.99
CA ILE A 38 9.34 12.22 -27.00
C ILE A 38 8.15 11.35 -27.42
N SER A 39 7.90 10.27 -26.68
CA SER A 39 6.79 9.37 -27.00
C SER A 39 5.48 10.15 -26.99
N SER A 40 4.54 9.76 -27.85
CA SER A 40 3.20 10.37 -27.94
C SER A 40 2.47 10.41 -26.59
N GLY A 41 2.82 9.50 -25.66
CA GLY A 41 2.34 9.49 -24.28
C GLY A 41 2.74 10.72 -23.46
N TRP A 42 3.95 11.25 -23.63
CA TRP A 42 4.41 12.46 -22.92
C TRP A 42 3.71 13.71 -23.43
N ILE A 43 3.49 13.80 -24.74
CA ILE A 43 2.75 14.91 -25.35
C ILE A 43 1.29 14.89 -24.86
N ALA A 44 0.65 13.72 -24.87
CA ALA A 44 -0.70 13.54 -24.35
C ALA A 44 -0.79 13.90 -22.86
N PHE A 45 0.20 13.48 -22.05
CA PHE A 45 0.27 13.80 -20.62
C PHE A 45 0.40 15.31 -20.36
N ILE A 46 1.26 16.01 -21.09
CA ILE A 46 1.45 17.47 -20.96
C ILE A 46 0.17 18.20 -21.36
N ILE A 47 -0.46 17.81 -22.47
CA ILE A 47 -1.71 18.39 -22.96
C ILE A 47 -2.82 18.18 -21.91
N LEU A 48 -3.02 16.96 -21.42
CA LEU A 48 -4.03 16.65 -20.40
C LEU A 48 -3.79 17.42 -19.10
N SER A 49 -2.54 17.56 -18.68
CA SER A 49 -2.16 18.33 -17.49
C SER A 49 -2.46 19.82 -17.67
N PHE A 50 -2.11 20.40 -18.83
CA PHE A 50 -2.39 21.79 -19.15
C PHE A 50 -3.90 22.08 -19.17
N PHE A 51 -4.69 21.24 -19.84
CA PHE A 51 -6.15 21.41 -19.88
C PHE A 51 -6.80 21.18 -18.51
N SER A 52 -6.27 20.28 -17.68
CA SER A 52 -6.74 20.07 -16.31
C SER A 52 -6.46 21.28 -15.41
N VAL A 53 -5.28 21.89 -15.54
CA VAL A 53 -4.91 23.14 -14.83
C VAL A 53 -5.76 24.32 -15.33
N LEU A 54 -5.96 24.44 -16.64
CA LEU A 54 -6.78 25.49 -17.24
C LEU A 54 -8.25 25.36 -16.83
N ALA A 55 -8.82 24.16 -16.89
CA ALA A 55 -10.19 23.88 -16.44
C ALA A 55 -10.35 24.17 -14.95
N GLY A 56 -9.40 23.72 -14.11
CA GLY A 56 -9.37 24.06 -12.69
C GLY A 56 -9.32 25.57 -12.45
N SER A 57 -8.50 26.29 -13.20
CA SER A 57 -8.36 27.75 -13.11
C SER A 57 -9.64 28.49 -13.49
N ILE A 58 -10.30 28.08 -14.59
CA ILE A 58 -11.57 28.66 -15.08
C ILE A 58 -12.69 28.43 -14.05
N VAL A 59 -12.77 27.22 -13.51
CA VAL A 59 -13.74 26.88 -12.45
C VAL A 59 -13.52 27.76 -11.22
N LEU A 60 -12.26 28.00 -10.83
CA LEU A 60 -11.89 28.78 -9.65
C LEU A 60 -12.11 30.30 -9.77
N ILE A 61 -12.18 30.85 -11.00
CA ILE A 61 -12.51 32.27 -11.26
C ILE A 61 -13.99 32.48 -11.60
N SER A 62 -14.73 31.40 -11.85
CA SER A 62 -16.18 31.46 -12.11
C SER A 62 -16.98 31.80 -10.85
N PRO A 63 -18.25 32.23 -10.97
CA PRO A 63 -19.16 32.38 -9.83
C PRO A 63 -19.40 31.07 -9.05
N LEU A 64 -19.15 29.91 -9.65
CA LEU A 64 -19.18 28.59 -8.99
C LEU A 64 -17.90 28.28 -8.22
N GLY A 65 -16.81 29.02 -8.48
CA GLY A 65 -15.50 28.83 -7.87
C GLY A 65 -15.54 28.88 -6.34
N PRO A 66 -16.14 29.90 -5.71
CA PRO A 66 -16.29 29.94 -4.26
C PRO A 66 -17.10 28.76 -3.70
N ALA A 67 -18.18 28.36 -4.36
CA ALA A 67 -18.99 27.23 -3.94
C ALA A 67 -18.19 25.90 -3.97
N ILE A 68 -17.42 25.69 -5.04
CA ILE A 68 -16.55 24.51 -5.19
C ILE A 68 -15.41 24.56 -4.17
N ARG A 69 -14.74 25.69 -3.97
CA ARG A 69 -13.70 25.83 -2.93
C ARG A 69 -14.26 25.53 -1.55
N ASN A 70 -15.42 26.09 -1.20
CA ASN A 70 -16.08 25.86 0.08
C ASN A 70 -16.47 24.38 0.26
N LEU A 71 -16.96 23.73 -0.80
CA LEU A 71 -17.23 22.29 -0.78
C LEU A 71 -15.95 21.48 -0.51
N PHE A 72 -14.87 21.75 -1.22
CA PHE A 72 -13.59 21.05 -1.01
C PHE A 72 -13.00 21.33 0.38
N SER A 73 -13.05 22.57 0.87
CA SER A 73 -12.61 22.92 2.23
C SER A 73 -13.47 22.24 3.30
N TRP A 74 -14.78 22.13 3.09
CA TRP A 74 -15.67 21.39 3.99
C TRP A 74 -15.42 19.87 3.97
N LEU A 75 -15.17 19.30 2.79
CA LEU A 75 -14.91 17.87 2.61
C LEU A 75 -13.56 17.43 3.19
N PHE A 76 -12.51 18.24 2.98
CA PHE A 76 -11.12 17.84 3.20
C PHE A 76 -10.36 18.70 4.22
N GLY A 77 -10.96 19.76 4.77
CA GLY A 77 -10.29 20.63 5.73
C GLY A 77 -9.13 21.45 5.14
N LEU A 78 -9.16 21.73 3.83
CA LEU A 78 -8.13 22.50 3.14
C LEU A 78 -8.19 23.98 3.61
N GLY A 79 -7.26 24.38 4.48
CA GLY A 79 -7.19 25.74 5.01
C GLY A 79 -6.29 25.96 6.23
N ALA A 80 -5.92 24.91 6.96
CA ALA A 80 -5.02 25.01 8.11
C ALA A 80 -3.56 24.74 7.69
N ALA A 81 -2.65 25.69 7.91
CA ALA A 81 -1.21 25.44 7.82
C ALA A 81 -0.79 24.56 9.01
N GLN A 82 -0.51 23.28 8.75
CA GLN A 82 -0.06 22.31 9.76
C GLN A 82 1.39 21.90 9.48
N SER A 83 2.07 21.31 10.47
CA SER A 83 3.44 20.80 10.29
C SER A 83 3.47 19.61 9.31
N ALA A 84 4.61 19.37 8.67
CA ALA A 84 4.78 18.20 7.82
C ALA A 84 4.59 16.87 8.59
N THR A 85 5.04 16.81 9.86
CA THR A 85 4.87 15.63 10.72
C THR A 85 3.40 15.30 10.96
N TRP A 86 2.55 16.32 11.09
CA TRP A 86 1.11 16.17 11.24
C TRP A 86 0.45 15.52 10.03
N TYR A 87 0.81 15.94 8.81
CA TYR A 87 0.27 15.33 7.60
C TYR A 87 0.77 13.89 7.44
N VAL A 88 2.06 13.66 7.69
CA VAL A 88 2.68 12.34 7.53
C VAL A 88 2.10 11.33 8.52
N THR A 89 1.93 11.69 9.80
CA THR A 89 1.38 10.75 10.80
C THR A 89 -0.07 10.35 10.48
N ARG A 90 -0.90 11.33 10.06
CA ARG A 90 -2.30 11.09 9.66
C ARG A 90 -2.39 10.26 8.40
N ALA A 91 -1.61 10.60 7.38
CA ALA A 91 -1.56 9.83 6.13
C ALA A 91 -1.09 8.38 6.39
N ALA A 92 -0.05 8.19 7.21
CA ALA A 92 0.43 6.85 7.55
C ALA A 92 -0.65 6.02 8.29
N GLY A 93 -1.37 6.61 9.23
CA GLY A 93 -2.46 5.96 9.95
C GLY A 93 -3.63 5.58 9.05
N ILE A 94 -4.07 6.49 8.17
CA ILE A 94 -5.16 6.24 7.21
C ILE A 94 -4.76 5.15 6.20
N VAL A 95 -3.52 5.20 5.68
CA VAL A 95 -3.03 4.18 4.74
C VAL A 95 -2.91 2.82 5.43
N ALA A 96 -2.39 2.76 6.66
CA ALA A 96 -2.37 1.53 7.46
C ALA A 96 -3.78 0.95 7.64
N TYR A 97 -4.76 1.79 7.98
CA TYR A 97 -6.16 1.40 8.11
C TYR A 97 -6.74 0.82 6.82
N LEU A 98 -6.57 1.52 5.69
CA LEU A 98 -7.08 1.07 4.40
C LEU A 98 -6.42 -0.22 3.92
N LEU A 99 -5.13 -0.40 4.18
CA LEU A 99 -4.42 -1.65 3.88
C LEU A 99 -4.88 -2.80 4.78
N LEU A 100 -5.14 -2.53 6.06
CA LEU A 100 -5.73 -3.53 6.98
C LEU A 100 -7.15 -3.92 6.53
N TRP A 101 -7.95 -2.94 6.10
CA TRP A 101 -9.26 -3.18 5.50
C TRP A 101 -9.16 -4.04 4.23
N LEU A 102 -8.28 -3.68 3.29
CA LEU A 102 -8.02 -4.46 2.07
C LEU A 102 -7.61 -5.90 2.41
N SER A 103 -6.67 -6.07 3.35
CA SER A 103 -6.29 -7.39 3.85
C SER A 103 -7.50 -8.16 4.39
N THR A 104 -8.34 -7.51 5.20
CA THR A 104 -9.53 -8.13 5.81
C THR A 104 -10.53 -8.61 4.76
N ILE A 105 -10.89 -7.78 3.79
CA ILE A 105 -11.85 -8.18 2.74
C ILE A 105 -11.27 -9.26 1.82
N TRP A 106 -9.95 -9.25 1.56
CA TRP A 106 -9.29 -10.32 0.82
C TRP A 106 -9.26 -11.64 1.60
N GLY A 107 -9.04 -11.59 2.92
CA GLY A 107 -9.10 -12.77 3.80
C GLY A 107 -10.50 -13.42 3.83
N LEU A 108 -11.54 -12.58 3.89
CA LEU A 108 -12.94 -13.03 3.75
C LEU A 108 -13.24 -13.57 2.35
N ALA A 109 -12.66 -12.96 1.30
CA ALA A 109 -12.82 -13.44 -0.08
C ALA A 109 -12.21 -14.84 -0.30
N ILE A 110 -11.03 -15.10 0.28
CA ILE A 110 -10.41 -16.45 0.26
C ILE A 110 -11.32 -17.47 0.95
N SER A 111 -11.86 -17.10 2.12
CA SER A 111 -12.68 -18.00 2.94
C SER A 111 -14.05 -18.29 2.33
N SER A 112 -14.63 -17.33 1.62
CA SER A 112 -15.95 -17.41 1.00
C SER A 112 -15.93 -17.84 -0.47
N LYS A 113 -14.75 -17.90 -1.11
CA LYS A 113 -14.57 -18.23 -2.53
C LYS A 113 -15.25 -17.25 -3.50
N ILE A 114 -15.66 -16.07 -3.03
CA ILE A 114 -16.43 -15.11 -3.82
C ILE A 114 -15.67 -14.60 -5.05
N PHE A 115 -14.34 -14.53 -4.97
CA PHE A 115 -13.48 -14.09 -6.07
C PHE A 115 -12.96 -15.22 -6.96
N ASP A 116 -13.27 -16.49 -6.68
CA ASP A 116 -12.74 -17.63 -7.45
C ASP A 116 -13.13 -17.59 -8.95
N ARG A 117 -14.21 -16.88 -9.29
CA ARG A 117 -14.65 -16.68 -10.68
C ARG A 117 -13.90 -15.56 -11.41
N LEU A 118 -13.29 -14.62 -10.68
CA LEU A 118 -12.65 -13.42 -11.22
C LEU A 118 -11.12 -13.50 -11.14
N LEU A 119 -10.60 -14.09 -10.07
CA LEU A 119 -9.17 -14.17 -9.77
C LEU A 119 -8.79 -15.60 -9.41
N HIS A 120 -7.60 -16.00 -9.86
CA HIS A 120 -7.00 -17.24 -9.39
C HIS A 120 -6.74 -17.16 -7.88
N ARG A 121 -7.02 -18.24 -7.15
CA ARG A 121 -6.89 -18.26 -5.67
C ARG A 121 -5.50 -17.87 -5.17
N GLY A 122 -4.46 -18.20 -5.93
CA GLY A 122 -3.08 -17.78 -5.63
C GLY A 122 -2.96 -16.25 -5.52
N PHE A 123 -3.49 -15.51 -6.51
CA PHE A 123 -3.44 -14.05 -6.47
C PHE A 123 -4.23 -13.47 -5.30
N THR A 124 -5.43 -14.01 -5.00
CA THR A 124 -6.20 -13.55 -3.83
C THR A 124 -5.41 -13.77 -2.53
N PHE A 125 -4.71 -14.90 -2.40
CA PHE A 125 -3.83 -15.13 -1.26
C PHE A 125 -2.64 -14.17 -1.22
N ASP A 126 -1.95 -13.96 -2.35
CA ASP A 126 -0.79 -13.08 -2.45
C ASP A 126 -1.14 -11.63 -2.10
N PHE A 127 -2.29 -11.14 -2.58
CA PHE A 127 -2.80 -9.81 -2.22
C PHE A 127 -3.15 -9.70 -0.74
N HIS A 128 -3.79 -10.72 -0.15
CA HIS A 128 -4.04 -10.74 1.30
C HIS A 128 -2.74 -10.60 2.09
N GLN A 129 -1.71 -11.36 1.72
CA GLN A 129 -0.40 -11.31 2.38
C GLN A 129 0.29 -9.95 2.15
N LEU A 130 0.28 -9.44 0.92
CA LEU A 130 0.87 -8.14 0.57
C LEU A 130 0.23 -7.00 1.36
N PHE A 131 -1.10 -6.90 1.35
CA PHE A 131 -1.81 -5.85 2.08
C PHE A 131 -1.58 -5.95 3.59
N SER A 132 -1.48 -7.17 4.14
CA SER A 132 -1.17 -7.37 5.56
C SER A 132 0.21 -6.83 5.93
N LEU A 133 1.23 -7.12 5.11
CA LEU A 133 2.60 -6.65 5.35
C LEU A 133 2.74 -5.14 5.16
N LEU A 134 2.08 -4.58 4.13
CA LEU A 134 2.06 -3.13 3.93
C LEU A 134 1.33 -2.42 5.08
N ALA A 135 0.21 -2.97 5.58
CA ALA A 135 -0.50 -2.43 6.73
C ALA A 135 0.41 -2.37 7.97
N LEU A 136 1.18 -3.43 8.24
CA LEU A 136 2.17 -3.43 9.33
C LEU A 136 3.31 -2.42 9.11
N GLY A 137 3.79 -2.27 7.87
CA GLY A 137 4.80 -1.28 7.53
C GLY A 137 4.33 0.16 7.77
N PHE A 138 3.11 0.48 7.32
CA PHE A 138 2.51 1.81 7.55
C PHE A 138 2.10 2.02 9.01
N LEU A 139 1.71 0.97 9.74
CA LEU A 139 1.50 1.03 11.18
C LEU A 139 2.80 1.37 11.92
N ALA A 140 3.91 0.73 11.56
CA ALA A 140 5.22 1.03 12.13
C ALA A 140 5.65 2.46 11.81
N LEU A 141 5.41 2.93 10.58
CA LEU A 141 5.65 4.32 10.19
C LEU A 141 4.78 5.29 11.01
N HIS A 142 3.48 5.02 11.15
CA HIS A 142 2.56 5.84 11.95
C HIS A 142 3.05 5.99 13.40
N VAL A 143 3.39 4.88 14.04
CA VAL A 143 3.95 4.86 15.40
C VAL A 143 5.29 5.61 15.48
N PHE A 144 6.19 5.38 14.53
CA PHE A 144 7.49 6.04 14.51
C PHE A 144 7.36 7.56 14.41
N ILE A 145 6.47 8.05 13.55
CA ILE A 145 6.25 9.49 13.38
C ILE A 145 5.54 10.09 14.60
N LEU A 146 4.64 9.35 15.28
CA LEU A 146 4.06 9.81 16.56
C LEU A 146 5.12 10.01 17.65
N MET A 147 6.15 9.17 17.69
CA MET A 147 7.25 9.32 18.64
C MET A 147 8.22 10.45 18.25
N ALA A 148 8.34 10.74 16.96
CA ALA A 148 9.19 11.82 16.43
C ALA A 148 8.46 13.19 16.37
N ASP A 149 7.17 13.23 16.69
CA ASP A 149 6.39 14.47 16.64
C ASP A 149 6.76 15.42 17.78
N SER A 150 6.83 16.72 17.48
CA SER A 150 7.22 17.75 18.45
C SER A 150 6.05 18.38 19.19
N TYR A 151 4.82 18.18 18.71
CA TYR A 151 3.62 18.77 19.31
C TYR A 151 3.07 17.89 20.43
N LEU A 152 3.00 16.58 20.21
CA LEU A 152 2.60 15.61 21.23
C LEU A 152 3.51 14.37 21.16
N PRO A 153 4.76 14.46 21.68
CA PRO A 153 5.70 13.35 21.61
C PRO A 153 5.23 12.17 22.45
N TYR A 154 5.01 11.03 21.82
CA TYR A 154 4.71 9.79 22.53
C TYR A 154 6.00 9.09 22.98
N SER A 155 6.04 8.70 24.26
CA SER A 155 7.07 7.82 24.79
C SER A 155 6.87 6.36 24.33
N LEU A 156 7.94 5.57 24.42
CA LEU A 156 7.87 4.14 24.11
C LEU A 156 6.83 3.40 24.97
N ALA A 157 6.68 3.81 26.24
CA ALA A 157 5.69 3.23 27.14
C ALA A 157 4.26 3.54 26.67
N GLU A 158 3.97 4.76 26.22
CA GLU A 158 2.61 5.15 25.77
C GLU A 158 2.19 4.47 24.47
N VAL A 159 3.15 4.07 23.63
CA VAL A 159 2.90 3.31 22.40
C VAL A 159 2.73 1.81 22.67
N LEU A 160 3.45 1.26 23.66
CA LEU A 160 3.44 -0.18 23.95
C LEU A 160 2.46 -0.58 25.06
N VAL A 161 2.06 0.33 25.94
CA VAL A 161 1.14 -0.01 27.04
C VAL A 161 -0.24 0.55 26.69
N PRO A 162 -1.24 -0.33 26.45
CA PRO A 162 -2.61 0.13 26.20
C PRO A 162 -3.09 1.05 27.33
N PHE A 163 -3.84 2.09 26.95
CA PHE A 163 -4.49 3.04 27.87
C PHE A 163 -3.58 4.01 28.61
N LEU A 164 -2.26 3.99 28.35
CA LEU A 164 -1.31 4.88 29.02
C LEU A 164 -1.26 6.29 28.40
N SER A 165 -1.75 6.46 27.18
CA SER A 165 -1.80 7.75 26.49
C SER A 165 -2.59 8.81 27.27
N PRO A 166 -2.06 10.04 27.43
CA PRO A 166 -2.81 11.16 28.00
C PRO A 166 -3.93 11.65 27.07
N TYR A 167 -3.84 11.33 25.78
CA TYR A 167 -4.85 11.67 24.78
C TYR A 167 -5.80 10.49 24.55
N ARG A 168 -7.09 10.70 24.86
CA ARG A 168 -8.19 9.74 24.61
C ARG A 168 -7.78 8.28 24.94
N PRO A 169 -7.37 7.99 26.19
CA PRO A 169 -6.66 6.77 26.58
C PRO A 169 -7.35 5.49 26.13
N PHE A 170 -8.68 5.41 26.27
CA PHE A 170 -9.47 4.25 25.87
C PHE A 170 -9.31 3.93 24.37
N TRP A 171 -9.53 4.93 23.51
CA TRP A 171 -9.50 4.75 22.06
C TRP A 171 -8.08 4.55 21.53
N VAL A 172 -7.08 5.21 22.13
CA VAL A 172 -5.66 4.96 21.80
C VAL A 172 -5.25 3.56 22.25
N GLY A 173 -5.65 3.11 23.44
CA GLY A 173 -5.40 1.76 23.93
C GLY A 173 -5.99 0.66 23.04
N LEU A 174 -7.18 0.88 22.47
CA LEU A 174 -7.73 -0.04 21.45
C LEU A 174 -6.86 -0.11 20.19
N GLY A 175 -6.23 1.00 19.79
CA GLY A 175 -5.24 1.02 18.70
C GLY A 175 -4.01 0.16 19.00
N VAL A 176 -3.48 0.25 20.23
CA VAL A 176 -2.35 -0.58 20.69
C VAL A 176 -2.74 -2.06 20.71
N ILE A 177 -3.94 -2.40 21.20
CA ILE A 177 -4.45 -3.78 21.19
C ILE A 177 -4.62 -4.29 19.75
N ALA A 178 -5.16 -3.46 18.84
CA ALA A 178 -5.29 -3.81 17.43
C ALA A 178 -3.92 -4.07 16.78
N ALA A 179 -2.91 -3.24 17.06
CA ALA A 179 -1.54 -3.45 16.62
C ALA A 179 -0.98 -4.80 17.09
N TYR A 180 -1.21 -5.16 18.36
CA TYR A 180 -0.80 -6.46 18.91
C TYR A 180 -1.51 -7.63 18.26
N ILE A 181 -2.80 -7.53 18.00
CA ILE A 181 -3.54 -8.54 17.25
C ILE A 181 -2.96 -8.69 15.85
N SER A 182 -2.71 -7.59 15.13
CA SER A 182 -2.13 -7.61 13.79
C SER A 182 -0.75 -8.30 13.77
N ILE A 183 0.13 -7.97 14.72
CA ILE A 183 1.44 -8.61 14.86
C ILE A 183 1.27 -10.10 15.18
N LEU A 184 0.40 -10.45 16.12
CA LEU A 184 0.13 -11.83 16.52
C LEU A 184 -0.35 -12.68 15.35
N VAL A 185 -1.33 -12.21 14.57
CA VAL A 185 -1.86 -12.97 13.43
C VAL A 185 -0.83 -13.12 12.32
N THR A 186 0.04 -12.13 12.10
CA THR A 186 1.13 -12.22 11.11
C THR A 186 2.22 -13.19 11.57
N VAL A 187 2.67 -13.11 12.82
CA VAL A 187 3.67 -14.03 13.37
C VAL A 187 3.14 -15.46 13.35
N THR A 188 1.90 -15.68 13.81
CA THR A 188 1.30 -17.03 13.80
C THR A 188 1.07 -17.57 12.40
N PHE A 189 0.84 -16.73 11.39
CA PHE A 189 0.83 -17.15 9.99
C PHE A 189 2.18 -17.72 9.56
N TYR A 190 3.31 -17.08 9.87
CA TYR A 190 4.63 -17.63 9.54
C TYR A 190 5.00 -18.87 10.36
N LEU A 191 4.45 -18.99 11.58
CA LEU A 191 4.61 -20.17 12.43
C LEU A 191 3.56 -21.27 12.19
N ARG A 192 2.68 -21.13 11.20
CA ARG A 192 1.52 -22.03 11.00
C ARG A 192 1.90 -23.51 10.85
N GLN A 193 3.10 -23.83 10.36
CA GLN A 193 3.59 -25.21 10.24
C GLN A 193 3.99 -25.84 11.59
N LYS A 194 4.21 -25.01 12.63
CA LYS A 194 4.61 -25.44 13.98
C LYS A 194 3.45 -25.54 14.97
N ILE A 195 2.23 -25.15 14.56
CA ILE A 195 1.04 -25.14 15.42
C ILE A 195 -0.12 -25.89 14.75
N SER A 196 -1.10 -26.33 15.54
CA SER A 196 -2.27 -27.00 14.98
C SER A 196 -3.11 -26.05 14.11
N MET A 197 -3.72 -26.58 13.05
CA MET A 197 -4.62 -25.80 12.18
C MET A 197 -5.87 -25.27 12.90
N LYS A 198 -6.27 -25.92 14.00
CA LYS A 198 -7.33 -25.39 14.87
C LYS A 198 -6.88 -24.11 15.57
N ASN A 199 -5.69 -24.13 16.20
CA ASN A 199 -5.16 -22.98 16.94
C ASN A 199 -4.82 -21.83 16.00
N PHE A 200 -4.18 -22.12 14.86
CA PHE A 200 -3.91 -21.12 13.83
C PHE A 200 -5.19 -20.37 13.42
N ARG A 201 -6.26 -21.10 13.09
CA ARG A 201 -7.53 -20.47 12.70
C ARG A 201 -8.16 -19.65 13.82
N LEU A 202 -8.16 -20.15 15.04
CA LEU A 202 -8.73 -19.43 16.19
C LEU A 202 -8.02 -18.10 16.43
N ILE A 203 -6.68 -18.11 16.39
CA ILE A 203 -5.86 -16.90 16.50
C ILE A 203 -6.13 -15.99 15.31
N HIS A 204 -6.12 -16.52 14.09
CA HIS A 204 -6.32 -15.71 12.89
C HIS A 204 -7.71 -15.06 12.86
N TYR A 205 -8.76 -15.67 13.40
CA TYR A 205 -10.08 -15.03 13.54
C TYR A 205 -10.10 -13.79 14.43
N THR A 206 -9.13 -13.65 15.35
CA THR A 206 -8.99 -12.41 16.14
C THR A 206 -8.63 -11.21 15.26
N SER A 207 -8.15 -11.41 14.03
CA SER A 207 -7.92 -10.32 13.06
C SER A 207 -9.17 -9.46 12.81
N LEU A 208 -10.39 -10.03 12.90
CA LEU A 208 -11.63 -9.27 12.80
C LEU A 208 -11.80 -8.29 13.98
N LEU A 209 -11.37 -8.69 15.18
CA LEU A 209 -11.32 -7.81 16.35
C LEU A 209 -10.22 -6.77 16.22
N GLY A 210 -9.08 -7.14 15.63
CA GLY A 210 -8.00 -6.20 15.28
C GLY A 210 -8.49 -5.11 14.32
N TYR A 211 -9.19 -5.49 13.26
CA TYR A 211 -9.82 -4.55 12.33
C TYR A 211 -10.83 -3.65 13.04
N LEU A 212 -11.75 -4.22 13.83
CA LEU A 212 -12.72 -3.44 14.59
C LEU A 212 -12.06 -2.46 15.56
N GLY A 213 -11.02 -2.89 16.27
CA GLY A 213 -10.23 -2.06 17.17
C GLY A 213 -9.56 -0.90 16.43
N ALA A 214 -8.98 -1.16 15.26
CA ALA A 214 -8.38 -0.13 14.40
C ALA A 214 -9.43 0.85 13.86
N THR A 215 -10.61 0.37 13.44
CA THR A 215 -11.73 1.23 13.02
C THR A 215 -12.17 2.14 14.16
N LEU A 216 -12.40 1.60 15.36
CA LEU A 216 -12.82 2.38 16.53
C LEU A 216 -11.75 3.36 16.98
N HIS A 217 -10.48 2.95 16.98
CA HIS A 217 -9.35 3.82 17.23
C HIS A 217 -9.32 5.00 16.25
N GLY A 218 -9.32 4.73 14.95
CA GLY A 218 -9.28 5.78 13.93
C GLY A 218 -10.51 6.70 14.00
N LEU A 219 -11.71 6.14 14.18
CA LEU A 219 -12.96 6.90 14.22
C LEU A 219 -13.06 7.78 15.48
N LEU A 220 -12.68 7.25 16.65
CA LEU A 220 -12.98 7.88 17.94
C LEU A 220 -11.75 8.51 18.62
N ALA A 221 -10.53 8.20 18.19
CA ALA A 221 -9.33 8.96 18.54
C ALA A 221 -8.94 9.96 17.46
N GLY A 222 -9.17 9.63 16.18
CA GLY A 222 -8.77 10.45 15.04
C GLY A 222 -9.52 11.78 14.98
N THR A 223 -8.76 12.86 14.89
CA THR A 223 -9.29 14.22 14.68
C THR A 223 -9.82 14.44 13.27
N ASP A 224 -9.41 13.64 12.27
CA ASP A 224 -9.96 13.70 10.91
C ASP A 224 -11.40 13.21 10.84
N SER A 225 -11.91 12.52 11.86
CA SER A 225 -13.29 12.00 11.88
C SER A 225 -14.36 13.08 11.87
N SER A 226 -14.01 14.36 12.10
CA SER A 226 -14.91 15.49 11.86
C SER A 226 -15.12 15.79 10.37
N LEU A 227 -14.26 15.27 9.49
CA LEU A 227 -14.35 15.46 8.06
C LEU A 227 -15.35 14.47 7.45
N PRO A 228 -16.28 14.93 6.58
CA PRO A 228 -17.25 14.05 5.92
C PRO A 228 -16.61 12.91 5.14
N VAL A 229 -15.47 13.16 4.50
CA VAL A 229 -14.75 12.15 3.71
C VAL A 229 -14.20 11.03 4.60
N ALA A 230 -13.64 11.37 5.76
CA ALA A 230 -13.16 10.36 6.71
C ALA A 230 -14.32 9.52 7.27
N MET A 231 -15.45 10.17 7.61
CA MET A 231 -16.64 9.46 8.08
C MET A 231 -17.19 8.50 7.02
N LEU A 232 -17.26 8.94 5.76
CA LEU A 232 -17.70 8.10 4.65
C LEU A 232 -16.75 6.91 4.44
N MET A 233 -15.43 7.15 4.53
CA MET A 233 -14.42 6.09 4.47
C MET A 233 -14.66 5.03 5.55
N TYR A 234 -14.82 5.42 6.82
CA TYR A 234 -15.09 4.46 7.92
C TYR A 234 -16.40 3.71 7.70
N LEU A 235 -17.46 4.39 7.27
CA LEU A 235 -18.77 3.78 7.02
C LEU A 235 -18.69 2.73 5.91
N VAL A 236 -18.15 3.08 4.75
CA VAL A 236 -18.06 2.18 3.58
C VAL A 236 -17.19 0.96 3.90
N THR A 237 -16.02 1.20 4.50
CA THR A 237 -15.09 0.11 4.84
C THR A 237 -15.70 -0.86 5.85
N PHE A 238 -16.34 -0.34 6.91
CA PHE A 238 -17.03 -1.15 7.92
C PHE A 238 -18.20 -1.94 7.34
N LEU A 239 -19.09 -1.29 6.59
CA LEU A 239 -20.26 -1.96 5.99
C LEU A 239 -19.86 -3.07 5.02
N LEU A 240 -18.80 -2.89 4.24
CA LEU A 240 -18.33 -3.93 3.32
C LEU A 240 -17.80 -5.15 4.08
N VAL A 241 -17.06 -4.95 5.17
CA VAL A 241 -16.58 -6.07 6.01
C VAL A 241 -17.76 -6.81 6.65
N ILE A 242 -18.76 -6.09 7.18
CA ILE A 242 -19.97 -6.70 7.74
C ILE A 242 -20.73 -7.50 6.67
N PHE A 243 -20.89 -6.95 5.47
CA PHE A 243 -21.52 -7.65 4.35
C PHE A 243 -20.78 -8.95 3.99
N LEU A 244 -19.46 -8.90 3.82
CA LEU A 244 -18.66 -10.08 3.47
C LEU A 244 -18.61 -11.11 4.59
N LEU A 245 -18.59 -10.67 5.85
CA LEU A 245 -18.68 -11.56 7.01
C LEU A 245 -20.03 -12.29 7.06
N ALA A 246 -21.13 -11.56 6.86
CA ALA A 246 -22.47 -12.14 6.78
C ALA A 246 -22.59 -13.12 5.61
N TYR A 247 -22.04 -12.77 4.44
CA TYR A 247 -21.97 -13.65 3.27
C TYR A 247 -21.21 -14.94 3.57
N TRP A 248 -20.03 -14.84 4.20
CA TRP A 248 -19.23 -16.00 4.58
C TRP A 248 -19.97 -16.92 5.56
N LEU A 249 -20.61 -16.36 6.60
CA LEU A 249 -21.41 -17.12 7.56
C LEU A 249 -22.61 -17.83 6.89
N LEU A 250 -23.29 -17.14 5.97
CA LEU A 250 -24.38 -17.72 5.19
C LEU A 250 -23.91 -18.91 4.35
N MET A 251 -22.78 -18.77 3.63
CA MET A 251 -22.22 -19.84 2.80
C MET A 251 -21.76 -21.04 3.62
N LEU A 252 -21.19 -20.80 4.81
CA LEU A 252 -20.85 -21.87 5.75
C LEU A 252 -22.09 -22.64 6.22
N TRP A 253 -23.18 -21.93 6.51
CA TRP A 253 -24.43 -22.56 6.94
C TRP A 253 -25.09 -23.36 5.82
N LEU A 254 -25.14 -22.83 4.60
CA LEU A 254 -25.68 -23.54 3.43
C LEU A 254 -24.89 -24.82 3.13
N SER A 255 -23.55 -24.79 3.28
CA SER A 255 -22.68 -25.93 3.02
C SER A 255 -22.85 -27.09 4.02
N LYS A 256 -23.44 -26.82 5.20
CA LYS A 256 -23.69 -27.84 6.24
C LYS A 256 -25.06 -28.51 6.13
N ARG A 257 -25.94 -28.05 5.23
CA ARG A 257 -27.28 -28.63 5.06
C ARG A 257 -27.15 -30.04 4.46
N PRO A 258 -27.81 -31.07 5.04
CA PRO A 258 -27.88 -32.39 4.43
C PRO A 258 -28.49 -32.27 3.03
N GLN A 259 -27.81 -32.79 2.00
CA GLN A 259 -28.44 -32.88 0.69
C GLN A 259 -29.56 -33.93 0.75
N PRO A 260 -30.75 -33.66 0.18
CA PRO A 260 -31.77 -34.69 0.01
C PRO A 260 -31.15 -35.88 -0.72
N ALA A 261 -31.41 -37.10 -0.24
CA ALA A 261 -30.96 -38.31 -0.92
C ALA A 261 -31.43 -38.24 -2.39
N PRO A 262 -30.60 -38.61 -3.38
CA PRO A 262 -31.02 -38.65 -4.77
C PRO A 262 -32.31 -39.47 -4.84
N ALA A 263 -33.38 -38.87 -5.37
CA ALA A 263 -34.60 -39.63 -5.63
C ALA A 263 -34.19 -40.79 -6.53
N LEU A 264 -34.29 -42.02 -6.00
CA LEU A 264 -34.01 -43.23 -6.77
C LEU A 264 -34.90 -43.16 -8.01
N ALA A 265 -34.29 -42.93 -9.16
CA ALA A 265 -34.96 -42.97 -10.44
C ALA A 265 -35.56 -44.38 -10.56
N ARG A 266 -36.90 -44.46 -10.51
CA ARG A 266 -37.65 -45.68 -10.80
C ARG A 266 -37.89 -45.78 -12.29
#